data_AF-A0A1G9P308-F1
#
_entry.id   AF-A0A1G9P308-F1
#
_cell.length_a   1.000
_cell.length_b   1.000
_cell.length_c   1.000
_cell.angle_alpha   90.00
_cell.angle_beta   90.00
_cell.angle_gamma   90.00
#
_symmetry.space_group_name_H-M   'P 1'
#
loop_
_entity.id
_entity.type
_entity.pdbx_description
1 polymer ?
#
loop_
_entity_poly.entity_id
_entity_poly.type
_entity_poly.pdbx_seq_one_letter_code
_entity_poly.pdbx_strand_id
1 'polypeptide(L)'
;MSAITDFYQFKYSKNDYYIDLFINRAALYSIEEALDERLSNQYISKDAQCAYMRLKELFQSSRCSSDSLYVDLRINKCYLKYIKNLYYYFSDRKEYSSLKALNDYLQVFLINDIESISSFSTLNEDIKVRVLSNV
;
A
#
# COMPACT_ATOMS: atom_id res chain seq x y z
N MET A 1 10.98 21.96 -4.88
CA MET A 1 10.15 21.71 -6.07
C MET A 1 9.25 20.53 -5.75
N SER A 2 7.95 20.75 -5.71
CA SER A 2 6.93 19.75 -5.41
C SER A 2 6.90 18.70 -6.53
N ALA A 3 7.31 17.47 -6.22
CA ALA A 3 7.07 16.33 -7.11
C ALA A 3 5.56 16.09 -7.13
N ILE A 4 4.88 16.65 -8.14
CA ILE A 4 3.49 16.36 -8.42
C ILE A 4 3.46 14.88 -8.84
N THR A 5 3.01 14.01 -7.93
CA THR A 5 2.79 12.60 -8.22
C THR A 5 1.39 12.52 -8.83
N ASP A 6 1.30 12.59 -10.15
CA ASP A 6 0.03 12.49 -10.87
C ASP A 6 -0.55 11.07 -10.70
N PHE A 7 -1.54 10.93 -9.82
CA PHE A 7 -2.37 9.73 -9.70
C PHE A 7 -3.58 9.87 -10.62
N TYR A 8 -3.69 9.02 -11.63
CA TYR A 8 -4.86 9.00 -12.52
C TYR A 8 -5.91 8.00 -12.00
N GLN A 9 -7.15 8.48 -11.86
CA GLN A 9 -8.31 7.74 -11.37
C GLN A 9 -9.00 7.02 -12.54
N PHE A 10 -9.19 5.69 -12.47
CA PHE A 10 -10.16 4.98 -13.30
C PHE A 10 -11.16 4.15 -12.47
N LYS A 11 -12.43 4.48 -12.72
CA LYS A 11 -13.68 3.70 -12.62
C LYS A 11 -13.75 2.52 -11.62
N TYR A 12 -14.43 2.79 -10.51
CA TYR A 12 -15.00 1.82 -9.57
C TYR A 12 -15.78 0.68 -10.27
N SER A 13 -15.46 -0.57 -9.93
CA SER A 13 -16.30 -1.75 -10.14
C SER A 13 -16.69 -2.31 -8.77
N LYS A 14 -18.00 -2.33 -8.47
CA LYS A 14 -18.67 -2.73 -7.20
C LYS A 14 -18.37 -4.15 -6.67
N ASN A 15 -17.39 -4.88 -7.21
CA ASN A 15 -16.83 -6.06 -6.57
C ASN A 15 -15.67 -5.60 -5.67
N ASP A 16 -16.07 -5.08 -4.51
CA ASP A 16 -15.51 -3.91 -3.83
C ASP A 16 -14.33 -4.18 -2.87
N TYR A 17 -13.41 -5.09 -3.22
CA TYR A 17 -12.27 -5.45 -2.35
C TYR A 17 -10.93 -4.86 -2.79
N TYR A 18 -10.85 -4.31 -4.00
CA TYR A 18 -9.60 -3.83 -4.59
C TYR A 18 -9.73 -2.38 -5.04
N ILE A 19 -8.59 -1.68 -5.04
CA ILE A 19 -8.42 -0.31 -5.51
C ILE A 19 -7.43 -0.37 -6.66
N ASP A 20 -7.87 0.06 -7.83
CA ASP A 20 -7.03 0.22 -9.02
C ASP A 20 -6.48 1.66 -9.05
N LEU A 21 -5.17 1.80 -9.24
CA LEU A 21 -4.49 3.10 -9.29
C LEU A 21 -3.28 3.08 -10.24
N PHE A 22 -3.00 4.24 -10.84
CA PHE A 22 -1.81 4.46 -11.64
C PHE A 22 -0.80 5.27 -10.84
N ILE A 23 0.45 4.79 -10.76
CA ILE A 23 1.54 5.46 -10.05
C ILE A 23 2.76 5.64 -10.94
N ASN A 24 3.49 6.74 -10.76
CA ASN A 24 4.79 6.90 -11.41
C ASN A 24 5.77 5.81 -10.94
N ARG A 25 6.51 5.23 -11.88
CA ARG A 25 7.44 4.12 -11.64
C ARG A 25 8.53 4.45 -10.60
N ALA A 26 9.06 5.67 -10.62
CA ALA A 26 10.07 6.12 -9.66
C ALA A 26 9.48 6.33 -8.27
N ALA A 27 8.24 6.83 -8.21
CA ALA A 27 7.51 6.95 -6.94
C ALA A 27 7.22 5.58 -6.32
N LEU A 28 6.88 4.59 -7.15
CA LEU A 28 6.67 3.21 -6.70
C LEU A 28 7.97 2.57 -6.18
N TYR A 29 9.08 2.78 -6.87
CA TYR A 29 10.40 2.32 -6.41
C TYR A 29 10.78 2.93 -5.05
N SER A 30 10.54 4.23 -4.84
CA SER A 30 10.76 4.88 -3.54
C SER A 30 9.91 4.26 -2.41
N ILE A 31 8.70 3.78 -2.72
CA ILE A 31 7.84 3.09 -1.74
C ILE A 31 8.36 1.66 -1.45
N GLU A 32 8.92 0.98 -2.46
CA GLU A 32 9.60 -0.31 -2.26
C GLU A 32 10.80 -0.17 -1.29
N GLU A 33 11.60 0.89 -1.44
CA GLU A 33 12.72 1.17 -0.53
C GLU A 33 12.24 1.41 0.92
N ALA A 34 11.12 2.10 1.10
CA ALA A 34 10.50 2.29 2.42
C ALA A 34 10.07 0.95 3.06
N LEU A 35 9.52 0.04 2.25
CA LEU A 35 9.14 -1.29 2.70
C LEU A 35 10.36 -2.11 3.11
N ASP A 36 11.46 -2.02 2.35
CA ASP A 36 12.71 -2.71 2.67
C ASP A 36 13.34 -2.22 3.97
N GLU A 37 13.36 -0.91 4.19
CA GLU A 37 13.81 -0.35 5.46
C GLU A 37 12.90 -0.80 6.62
N ARG A 38 11.57 -0.81 6.42
CA ARG A 38 10.64 -1.23 7.47
C ARG A 38 10.77 -2.72 7.80
N LEU A 39 10.95 -3.57 6.79
CA LEU A 39 11.14 -5.02 6.96
C LEU A 39 12.49 -5.36 7.61
N SER A 40 13.49 -4.49 7.48
CA SER A 40 14.79 -4.64 8.15
C SER A 40 14.73 -4.36 9.65
N ASN A 41 13.63 -3.79 10.16
CA ASN A 41 13.44 -3.48 11.57
C ASN A 41 12.90 -4.71 12.35
N GLN A 42 13.55 -5.04 13.47
CA GLN A 42 13.22 -6.22 14.29
C GLN A 42 11.89 -6.12 15.04
N TYR A 43 11.28 -4.93 15.13
CA TYR A 43 10.04 -4.68 15.89
C TYR A 43 8.82 -4.47 14.99
N ILE A 44 8.39 -5.54 14.31
CA ILE A 44 7.15 -5.60 13.53
C ILE A 44 6.33 -6.84 13.92
N SER A 45 5.00 -6.71 13.95
CA SER A 45 4.10 -7.85 14.17
C SER A 45 4.11 -8.79 12.96
N LYS A 46 3.70 -10.05 13.15
CA LYS A 46 3.78 -11.06 12.09
C LYS A 46 2.81 -10.74 10.94
N ASP A 47 1.63 -10.21 11.26
CA ASP A 47 0.67 -9.76 10.24
C ASP A 47 1.21 -8.57 9.44
N ALA A 48 1.87 -7.61 10.09
CA ALA A 48 2.49 -6.48 9.42
C ALA A 48 3.67 -6.91 8.55
N GLN A 49 4.52 -7.82 9.03
CA GLN A 49 5.60 -8.40 8.23
C GLN A 49 5.05 -9.10 6.98
N CYS A 50 4.02 -9.93 7.14
CA CYS A 50 3.34 -10.59 6.03
C CYS A 50 2.77 -9.56 5.04
N ALA A 51 2.05 -8.54 5.52
CA ALA A 51 1.48 -7.50 4.69
C ALA A 51 2.54 -6.72 3.90
N TYR A 52 3.64 -6.33 4.54
CA TYR A 52 4.71 -5.57 3.88
C TYR A 52 5.48 -6.40 2.86
N MET A 53 5.75 -7.69 3.12
CA MET A 53 6.34 -8.57 2.11
C MET A 53 5.43 -8.71 0.88
N ARG A 54 4.13 -8.92 1.08
CA ARG A 54 3.16 -9.02 -0.03
C ARG A 54 3.00 -7.72 -0.81
N LEU A 55 2.96 -6.58 -0.13
CA LEU A 55 2.94 -5.27 -0.78
C LEU A 55 4.20 -5.03 -1.61
N LYS A 56 5.37 -5.43 -1.09
CA LYS A 56 6.63 -5.33 -1.82
C LYS A 56 6.62 -6.19 -3.08
N GLU A 57 6.18 -7.45 -2.97
CA GLU A 57 6.02 -8.35 -4.13
C GLU A 57 5.06 -7.78 -5.18
N LEU A 58 3.93 -7.22 -4.75
CA LEU A 58 2.94 -6.57 -5.61
C LEU A 58 3.55 -5.37 -6.36
N PHE A 59 4.27 -4.49 -5.66
CA PHE A 59 4.87 -3.30 -6.25
C PHE A 59 5.99 -3.67 -7.23
N GLN A 60 6.86 -4.61 -6.84
CA GLN A 60 7.93 -5.10 -7.71
C GLN A 60 7.41 -5.79 -8.97
N SER A 61 6.43 -6.69 -8.83
CA SER A 61 5.84 -7.39 -9.98
C SER A 61 5.16 -6.41 -10.93
N SER A 62 4.40 -5.45 -10.40
CA SER A 62 3.73 -4.42 -11.21
C SER A 62 4.74 -3.51 -11.91
N ARG A 63 5.79 -3.08 -11.22
CA ARG A 63 6.86 -2.24 -11.78
C ARG A 63 7.65 -2.93 -12.90
N CYS A 64 7.87 -4.23 -12.78
CA CYS A 64 8.58 -5.07 -13.75
C CYS A 64 7.70 -5.58 -14.89
N SER A 65 6.37 -5.43 -14.80
CA SER A 65 5.42 -5.93 -15.81
C SER A 65 5.42 -5.15 -17.12
N SER A 66 5.82 -3.88 -17.09
CA SER A 66 5.79 -2.97 -18.24
C SER A 66 6.84 -1.89 -18.10
N ASP A 67 7.41 -1.43 -19.23
CA ASP A 67 8.39 -0.34 -19.29
C ASP A 67 7.81 1.07 -19.31
N SER A 68 6.50 1.20 -19.12
CA SER A 68 5.80 2.47 -19.00
C SER A 68 6.34 3.33 -17.84
N LEU A 69 6.25 4.66 -18.00
CA LEU A 69 6.51 5.63 -16.95
C LEU A 69 5.54 5.49 -15.77
N TYR A 70 4.33 5.01 -16.05
CA TYR A 70 3.28 4.76 -15.08
C TYR A 70 3.00 3.26 -14.97
N VAL A 71 2.80 2.83 -13.74
CA VAL A 71 2.54 1.44 -13.36
C VAL A 71 1.11 1.32 -12.90
N ASP A 72 0.42 0.33 -13.45
CA ASP A 72 -0.89 -0.13 -12.99
C ASP A 72 -0.75 -0.91 -11.69
N LEU A 73 -1.50 -0.50 -10.66
CA LEU A 73 -1.54 -1.18 -9.37
C LEU A 73 -2.97 -1.52 -9.00
N ARG A 74 -3.15 -2.76 -8.52
CA ARG A 74 -4.39 -3.25 -7.96
C ARG A 74 -4.17 -3.70 -6.52
N ILE A 75 -4.58 -2.89 -5.56
CA ILE A 75 -4.31 -3.10 -4.13
C ILE A 75 -5.58 -3.54 -3.42
N ASN A 76 -5.52 -4.63 -2.64
CA ASN A 76 -6.65 -5.02 -1.80
C ASN A 76 -6.84 -4.03 -0.63
N LYS A 77 -8.09 -3.68 -0.31
CA LYS A 77 -8.45 -2.74 0.75
C LYS A 77 -7.94 -3.17 2.14
N CYS A 78 -7.69 -4.46 2.37
CA CYS A 78 -7.09 -4.94 3.63
C CYS A 78 -5.68 -4.37 3.89
N TYR A 79 -4.95 -3.98 2.82
CA TYR A 79 -3.61 -3.41 2.93
C TYR A 79 -3.61 -1.93 3.34
N LEU A 80 -4.74 -1.22 3.25
CA LEU A 80 -4.79 0.23 3.48
C LEU A 80 -4.32 0.63 4.88
N LYS A 81 -4.66 -0.17 5.89
CA LYS A 81 -4.19 0.06 7.26
C LYS A 81 -2.66 -0.07 7.36
N TYR A 82 -2.08 -1.05 6.68
CA TYR A 82 -0.65 -1.27 6.69
C TYR A 82 0.09 -0.15 5.95
N ILE A 83 -0.44 0.32 4.82
CA ILE A 83 0.12 1.49 4.11
C ILE A 83 0.04 2.75 4.99
N LYS A 84 -1.07 2.96 5.69
CA LYS A 84 -1.23 4.06 6.67
C LYS A 84 -0.21 3.96 7.81
N ASN A 85 -0.01 2.77 8.37
CA ASN A 85 0.98 2.54 9.43
C ASN A 85 2.41 2.76 8.94
N LEU A 86 2.72 2.34 7.71
CA LEU A 86 4.01 2.57 7.06
C LEU A 86 4.26 4.07 6.89
N TYR A 87 3.25 4.81 6.42
CA TYR A 87 3.33 6.27 6.33
C TYR A 87 3.61 6.91 7.69
N TYR A 88 2.89 6.53 8.75
CA TYR A 88 3.14 7.08 10.10
C TYR A 88 4.54 6.78 10.62
N TYR A 89 5.11 5.62 10.29
CA TYR A 89 6.49 5.30 10.66
C TYR A 89 7.51 6.25 10.00
N PHE A 90 7.21 6.72 8.79
CA PHE A 90 8.08 7.59 8.00
C PHE A 90 7.62 9.06 7.92
N SER A 91 6.68 9.50 8.77
CA SER A 91 6.01 10.80 8.61
C SER A 91 6.96 12.00 8.60
N ASP A 92 8.08 11.90 9.32
CA ASP A 92 9.08 12.97 9.42
C ASP A 92 10.15 12.91 8.33
N ARG A 93 10.13 11.88 7.48
CA ARG A 93 11.15 11.64 6.45
C ARG A 93 10.68 12.09 5.09
N LYS A 94 11.33 13.15 4.58
CA LYS A 94 11.00 13.76 3.28
C LYS A 94 11.34 12.86 2.09
N GLU A 95 12.29 11.94 2.25
CA GLU A 95 12.70 10.98 1.23
C GLU A 95 11.54 10.10 0.76
N TYR A 96 10.59 9.79 1.65
CA TYR A 96 9.41 8.97 1.36
C TYR A 96 8.15 9.81 1.08
N SER A 97 8.30 10.97 0.45
CA SER A 97 7.16 11.83 0.05
C SER A 97 6.15 11.13 -0.87
N SER A 98 6.61 10.19 -1.70
CA SER A 98 5.76 9.32 -2.54
C SER A 98 4.81 8.45 -1.71
N LEU A 99 5.28 7.94 -0.56
CA LEU A 99 4.47 7.14 0.35
C LEU A 99 3.38 8.00 1.02
N LYS A 100 3.71 9.25 1.36
CA LYS A 100 2.71 10.21 1.85
C LYS A 100 1.63 10.45 0.80
N ALA A 101 2.02 10.71 -0.44
CA ALA A 101 1.08 10.96 -1.53
C ALA A 101 0.16 9.75 -1.79
N LEU A 102 0.72 8.53 -1.75
CA LEU A 102 -0.06 7.29 -1.81
C LEU A 102 -1.04 7.19 -0.62
N ASN A 103 -0.59 7.41 0.61
CA ASN A 103 -1.46 7.37 1.78
C ASN A 103 -2.60 8.40 1.66
N ASP A 104 -2.29 9.63 1.28
CA ASP A 104 -3.27 10.72 1.16
C ASP A 104 -4.34 10.39 0.11
N TYR A 105 -3.94 9.78 -1.02
CA TYR A 105 -4.88 9.26 -2.02
C TYR A 105 -5.75 8.12 -1.45
N LEU A 106 -5.15 7.19 -0.74
CA LEU A 106 -5.84 6.03 -0.19
C LEU A 106 -6.74 6.35 1.02
N GLN A 107 -6.53 7.47 1.72
CA GLN A 107 -7.40 7.91 2.83
C GLN A 107 -8.86 8.09 2.37
N VAL A 108 -9.09 8.52 1.13
CA VAL A 108 -10.44 8.67 0.57
C VAL A 108 -11.21 7.36 0.60
N PHE A 109 -10.51 6.24 0.34
CA PHE A 109 -11.09 4.89 0.34
C PHE A 109 -11.22 4.33 1.76
N LEU A 110 -10.26 4.62 2.65
CA LEU A 110 -10.33 4.25 4.06
C LEU A 110 -11.59 4.77 4.75
N ILE A 111 -12.04 5.99 4.41
CA ILE A 111 -13.24 6.61 4.98
C ILE A 111 -14.51 5.89 4.51
N ASN A 112 -14.57 5.52 3.23
CA ASN A 112 -15.76 4.88 2.65
C ASN A 112 -15.92 3.42 3.10
N ASP A 113 -14.83 2.70 3.36
CA ASP A 113 -14.84 1.27 3.72
C ASP A 113 -14.46 1.01 5.19
N ILE A 114 -14.64 2.00 6.06
CA ILE A 114 -14.15 1.97 7.45
C ILE A 114 -14.68 0.77 8.25
N GLU A 115 -15.93 0.34 8.04
CA GLU A 115 -16.53 -0.82 8.72
C GLU A 115 -15.87 -2.15 8.30
N SER A 116 -15.60 -2.32 7.00
CA SER A 116 -14.92 -3.52 6.48
C SER A 116 -13.45 -3.58 6.94
N ILE A 117 -12.77 -2.45 6.99
CA ILE A 117 -11.36 -2.38 7.40
C ILE A 117 -11.20 -2.53 8.92
N SER A 118 -12.15 -2.00 9.68
CA SER A 118 -12.18 -2.15 11.14
C SER A 118 -12.47 -3.59 11.56
N SER A 119 -13.43 -4.27 10.92
CA SER A 119 -13.70 -5.69 11.18
C SER A 119 -12.50 -6.60 10.86
N PHE A 120 -11.77 -6.34 9.76
CA PHE A 120 -10.50 -7.04 9.48
C PHE A 120 -9.45 -6.77 10.58
N SER A 121 -9.38 -5.52 11.05
CA SER A 121 -8.43 -5.12 12.09
C SER A 121 -8.65 -5.80 13.43
N THR A 122 -9.88 -6.22 13.76
CA THR A 122 -10.21 -6.92 15.00
C THR A 122 -9.95 -8.43 14.94
N LEU A 123 -9.62 -8.98 13.76
CA LEU A 123 -9.31 -10.40 13.63
C LEU A 123 -8.01 -10.77 14.37
N ASN A 124 -7.89 -12.05 14.74
CA ASN A 124 -6.67 -12.61 15.30
C ASN A 124 -5.52 -12.53 14.26
N GLU A 125 -4.29 -12.35 14.74
CA GLU A 125 -3.07 -12.24 13.93
C GLU A 125 -2.94 -13.42 12.95
N ASP A 126 -3.17 -14.65 13.40
CA ASP A 126 -3.11 -15.85 12.53
C ASP A 126 -4.14 -15.82 11.40
N ILE A 127 -5.34 -15.29 11.67
CA ILE A 127 -6.40 -15.16 10.66
C ILE A 127 -6.01 -14.08 9.64
N LYS A 128 -5.47 -12.95 10.12
CA LYS A 128 -4.97 -11.87 9.24
C LYS A 128 -3.88 -12.39 8.32
N VAL A 129 -2.90 -13.12 8.86
CA VAL A 129 -1.81 -13.71 8.05
C VAL A 129 -2.36 -14.64 6.98
N ARG A 130 -3.34 -15.51 7.31
CA ARG A 130 -3.98 -16.38 6.30
C ARG A 130 -4.68 -15.59 5.20
N VAL A 131 -5.44 -14.56 5.55
CA VAL A 131 -6.12 -13.72 4.56
C VAL A 131 -5.09 -12.99 3.69
N LEU A 132 -4.11 -12.32 4.30
CA LEU A 132 -3.06 -11.58 3.59
C LEU A 132 -2.19 -12.47 2.70
N SER A 133 -2.06 -13.76 3.03
CA SER A 133 -1.27 -14.71 2.24
C SER A 133 -2.03 -15.26 1.03
N ASN A 134 -3.36 -15.23 1.06
CA ASN A 134 -4.25 -15.82 0.06
C ASN A 134 -4.89 -14.78 -0.90
N VAL A 135 -4.69 -13.49 -0.62
CA VAL A 135 -5.07 -12.37 -1.48
C VAL A 135 -4.04 -12.18 -2.58
#